data_AF-A0A1E5WBM3-F1
#
_entry.id   AF-A0A1E5WBM3-F1
#
_cell.length_a   1.000
_cell.length_b   1.000
_cell.length_c   1.000
_cell.angle_alpha   90.00
_cell.angle_beta   90.00
_cell.angle_gamma   90.00
#
_symmetry.space_group_name_H-M   'P 1'
#
loop_
_entity.id
_entity.type
_entity.pdbx_description
1 polymer ?
#
loop_
_entity_poly.entity_id
_entity_poly.type
_entity_poly.pdbx_seq_one_letter_code
_entity_poly.pdbx_strand_id
1 'polypeptide(L)' 'LACEKVMVCVAEGDILWWRGNLYAEAAARARGGGDKARVELFESEGVGHVFYLLEPTVEKSKELLDRIAAFVSAE' A
#
# COMPACT_ATOMS: atom_id res chain seq x y z
N LEU A 1 10.56 -10.03 7.78
CA LEU A 1 10.71 -9.67 6.35
C LEU A 1 12.06 -8.99 6.20
N ALA A 2 12.95 -9.54 5.36
CA ALA A 2 14.31 -9.00 5.15
C ALA A 2 14.35 -7.81 4.16
N CYS A 3 13.19 -7.32 3.71
CA CYS A 3 13.13 -6.19 2.77
C CYS A 3 13.57 -4.89 3.44
N GLU A 4 14.32 -4.07 2.71
CA GLU A 4 14.73 -2.75 3.20
C GLU A 4 13.53 -1.80 3.36
N LYS A 5 12.55 -1.90 2.44
CA LYS A 5 11.30 -1.14 2.40
C LYS A 5 10.06 -2.01 2.22
N VAL A 6 8.92 -1.48 2.63
CA VAL A 6 7.58 -2.08 2.53
C VAL A 6 6.61 -0.99 2.08
N MET A 7 5.72 -1.31 1.14
CA MET A 7 4.55 -0.50 0.83
C MET A 7 3.30 -1.32 1.11
N VAL A 8 2.33 -0.70 1.77
CA VAL A 8 1.01 -1.25 2.05
C VAL A 8 0.00 -0.40 1.28
N CYS A 9 -0.77 -1.02 0.41
CA CYS A 9 -1.83 -0.35 -0.35
C CYS A 9 -3.18 -0.83 0.15
N VAL A 10 -4.06 0.11 0.49
CA VAL A 10 -5.43 -0.15 0.95
C VAL A 10 -6.42 0.60 0.07
N ALA A 11 -7.67 0.14 0.06
CA ALA A 11 -8.77 0.79 -0.62
C ALA A 11 -9.85 1.15 0.40
N GLU A 12 -10.40 2.35 0.33
CA GLU A 12 -11.39 2.87 1.29
C GLU A 12 -12.61 1.95 1.41
N GLY A 13 -13.10 1.43 0.29
CA GLY A 13 -14.26 0.53 0.23
C GLY A 13 -13.95 -0.95 0.52
N ASP A 14 -12.73 -1.27 0.95
CA ASP A 14 -12.31 -2.65 1.23
C ASP A 14 -12.70 -3.09 2.65
N ILE A 15 -13.38 -4.25 2.77
CA ILE A 15 -13.69 -4.87 4.07
C ILE A 15 -12.43 -5.22 4.90
N LEU A 16 -11.27 -5.29 4.25
CA LEU A 16 -9.96 -5.54 4.85
C LEU A 16 -9.14 -4.26 5.08
N TRP A 17 -9.69 -3.07 4.80
CA TRP A 17 -9.01 -1.77 4.94
C TRP A 17 -8.30 -1.61 6.29
N TRP A 18 -9.01 -1.91 7.38
CA TRP A 18 -8.47 -1.82 8.74
C TRP A 18 -7.29 -2.77 8.99
N ARG A 19 -7.25 -3.93 8.31
CA ARG A 19 -6.15 -4.91 8.44
C ARG A 19 -4.88 -4.39 7.78
N GLY A 20 -5.02 -3.75 6.62
CA GLY A 20 -3.89 -3.11 5.94
C GLY A 20 -3.28 -2.00 6.80
N ASN A 21 -4.11 -1.14 7.38
CA ASN A 21 -3.68 -0.11 8.33
C ASN A 21 -2.96 -0.70 9.54
N LEU A 22 -3.55 -1.71 10.19
CA LEU A 22 -2.94 -2.38 11.35
C LEU A 22 -1.59 -3.04 10.99
N TYR A 23 -1.48 -3.62 9.79
CA TYR A 23 -0.23 -4.21 9.32
C TYR A 23 0.84 -3.15 9.09
N ALA A 24 0.49 -2.00 8.50
CA ALA A 24 1.42 -0.89 8.30
C ALA A 24 1.96 -0.38 9.65
N GLU A 25 1.10 -0.18 10.65
CA GLU A 25 1.52 0.20 12.00
C GLU A 25 2.44 -0.86 12.64
N ALA A 26 2.05 -2.14 12.57
CA ALA A 26 2.84 -3.23 13.14
C ALA A 26 4.21 -3.34 12.47
N ALA A 27 4.28 -3.18 11.14
CA ALA A 27 5.52 -3.18 10.38
C ALA A 27 6.41 -1.99 10.76
N ALA A 28 5.84 -0.79 10.93
CA ALA A 28 6.58 0.39 11.35
C ALA A 28 7.16 0.24 12.76
N ARG A 29 6.36 -0.29 13.70
CA ARG A 29 6.82 -0.59 15.08
C ARG A 29 7.94 -1.62 15.12
N ALA A 30 7.80 -2.71 14.35
CA ALA A 30 8.83 -3.75 14.26
C ALA A 30 10.17 -3.24 13.70
N ARG A 31 10.16 -2.12 12.98
CA ARG A 31 11.35 -1.47 12.40
C ARG A 31 11.95 -0.35 13.26
N GLY A 32 11.46 -0.16 14.49
CA GLY A 32 12.06 0.76 15.46
C GLY A 32 11.41 2.14 15.57
N GLY A 33 10.34 2.42 14.80
CA GLY A 33 9.53 3.65 14.89
C GLY A 33 10.23 4.94 14.42
N GLY A 34 9.63 5.64 13.44
CA GLY A 34 10.10 6.92 12.89
C GLY A 34 10.19 6.93 11.36
N ASP A 35 10.50 8.08 10.75
CA ASP A 35 10.63 8.28 9.28
C ASP A 35 11.68 7.37 8.60
N LYS A 36 12.56 6.72 9.38
CA LYS A 36 13.52 5.72 8.88
C LYS A 36 12.88 4.33 8.70
N ALA A 37 11.68 4.10 9.22
CA ALA A 37 10.92 2.90 8.90
C ALA A 37 10.40 3.10 7.49
N ARG A 38 11.05 2.46 6.50
CA ARG A 38 10.65 2.49 5.09
C ARG A 38 9.32 1.75 4.85
N VAL A 39 8.28 2.06 5.62
CA VAL A 39 6.92 1.53 5.50
C VAL A 39 6.05 2.65 4.97
N GLU A 40 5.64 2.53 3.72
CA GLU A 40 4.69 3.44 3.10
C GLU A 40 3.28 2.85 3.21
N LEU A 41 2.30 3.67 3.62
CA LEU A 41 0.89 3.32 3.55
C LEU A 41 0.24 4.24 2.51
N PHE A 42 -0.42 3.64 1.52
CA PHE A 42 -1.15 4.36 0.49
C PHE A 42 -2.61 3.90 0.47
N GLU A 43 -3.53 4.85 0.50
CA GLU A 43 -4.96 4.60 0.47
C GLU A 43 -5.57 5.11 -0.85
N SER A 44 -6.33 4.25 -1.52
CA SER A 44 -7.11 4.58 -2.71
C SER A 44 -8.57 4.82 -2.32
N GLU A 45 -9.01 6.07 -2.45
CA GLU A 45 -10.38 6.51 -2.16
C GLU A 45 -11.38 6.04 -3.24
N GLY A 46 -12.61 5.76 -2.83
CA GLY A 46 -13.74 5.46 -3.72
C GLY A 46 -13.68 4.11 -4.46
N VAL A 47 -12.74 3.23 -4.12
CA VAL A 47 -12.55 1.92 -4.78
C VAL A 47 -12.67 0.77 -3.78
N GLY A 48 -13.03 -0.40 -4.29
CA GLY A 48 -13.23 -1.62 -3.49
C GLY A 48 -12.01 -2.55 -3.44
N HIS A 49 -12.20 -3.72 -2.83
CA HIS A 49 -11.18 -4.75 -2.69
C HIS A 49 -10.56 -5.15 -4.04
N VAL A 50 -9.23 -5.00 -4.15
CA VAL A 50 -8.45 -5.45 -5.33
C VAL A 50 -8.97 -4.83 -6.66
N PHE A 51 -9.45 -3.59 -6.61
CA PHE A 51 -9.97 -2.87 -7.77
C PHE A 51 -9.01 -2.84 -8.97
N TYR A 52 -7.69 -2.81 -8.73
CA TYR A 52 -6.69 -2.81 -9.81
C TYR A 52 -6.64 -4.09 -10.64
N LEU A 53 -7.15 -5.23 -10.12
CA LEU A 53 -7.33 -6.45 -10.90
C LEU A 53 -8.72 -6.54 -11.54
N LEU A 54 -9.75 -6.02 -10.86
CA LEU A 54 -11.14 -6.13 -11.31
C LEU A 54 -11.51 -5.07 -12.36
N GLU A 55 -10.91 -3.88 -12.26
CA GLU A 55 -11.17 -2.71 -13.10
C GLU A 55 -9.85 -2.11 -13.62
N PRO A 56 -9.06 -2.82 -14.42
CA PRO A 56 -7.70 -2.40 -14.78
C PRO A 56 -7.64 -1.14 -15.67
N THR A 57 -8.76 -0.74 -16.28
CA THR A 57 -8.81 0.41 -17.20
C THR A 57 -9.15 1.73 -16.52
N VAL A 58 -9.59 1.71 -15.25
CA VAL A 58 -9.93 2.96 -14.53
C VAL A 58 -8.66 3.67 -14.08
N GLU A 59 -8.74 4.99 -13.98
CA GLU A 59 -7.57 5.82 -13.70
C GLU A 59 -6.92 5.47 -12.36
N LYS A 60 -7.73 5.16 -11.35
CA LYS A 60 -7.25 4.72 -10.04
C LYS A 60 -6.39 3.46 -10.11
N SER A 61 -6.73 2.52 -11.00
CA SER A 61 -5.98 1.26 -11.15
C SER A 61 -4.59 1.52 -11.73
N LYS A 62 -4.51 2.44 -12.71
CA LYS A 62 -3.23 2.89 -13.27
C LYS A 62 -2.40 3.62 -12.22
N GLU A 63 -3.00 4.55 -11.48
CA GLU A 63 -2.34 5.29 -10.40
C GLU A 63 -1.70 4.34 -9.37
N LEU A 64 -2.44 3.32 -8.93
CA LEU A 64 -1.91 2.34 -7.98
C LEU A 64 -0.78 1.50 -8.59
N LEU A 65 -0.94 1.01 -9.83
CA LEU A 65 0.08 0.20 -10.50
C LEU A 65 1.36 1.00 -10.78
N ASP A 66 1.25 2.25 -11.20
CA ASP A 66 2.39 3.15 -11.42
C ASP A 66 3.13 3.40 -10.11
N ARG A 67 2.40 3.58 -9.00
CA ARG A 67 2.99 3.72 -7.67
C ARG A 67 3.72 2.46 -7.23
N ILE A 68 3.15 1.27 -7.45
CA ILE A 68 3.81 -0.02 -7.18
C ILE A 68 5.07 -0.17 -8.01
N ALA A 69 5.00 0.14 -9.31
CA ALA A 69 6.15 0.07 -10.21
C ALA A 69 7.28 1.00 -9.72
N ALA A 70 6.95 2.26 -9.42
CA ALA A 70 7.91 3.24 -8.90
C ALA A 70 8.53 2.81 -7.56
N PHE A 71 7.73 2.26 -6.64
CA PHE A 71 8.21 1.78 -5.35
C PHE A 71 9.22 0.64 -5.50
N VAL A 72 8.93 -0.32 -6.38
CA VAL A 72 9.78 -1.49 -6.63
C VAL A 72 11.06 -1.09 -7.38
N SER A 73 10.98 -0.15 -8.33
CA SER A 73 12.15 0.28 -9.12
C SER A 73 13.07 1.28 -8.42
N ALA A 74 12.58 1.98 -7.38
CA ALA A 74 13.41 2.87 -6.61
C ALA A 74 14.49 2.07 -5.85
N GLU A 75 15.73 2.56 -5.82
CA GLU A 75 16.81 2.00 -4.99
C GLU A 75 16.65 2.40 -3.51
#